data_AF-X1TKH8-F1
#
_entry.id   AF-X1TKH8-F1
#
_cell.length_a   1.000
_cell.length_b   1.000
_cell.length_c   1.000
_cell.angle_alpha   90.00
_cell.angle_beta   90.00
_cell.angle_gamma   90.00
#
_symmetry.space_group_name_H-M   'P 1'
#
loop_
_entity.id
_entity.type
_entity.pdbx_description
1 polymer ?
#
loop_
_entity_poly.entity_id
_entity_poly.type
_entity_poly.pdbx_seq_one_letter_code
_entity_poly.pdbx_strand_id
1 'polypeptide(L)'
;MKPYYEDNHIRIFNKDCRSMSELPDESVQCVITSPPYFGLRKYSGKQELIWGGDKDCEHEWDIPTSAILGFNTLFRPEGEISTPLGLPSDKGKYAETIKGGADRQQKKVVGNFCSLCGAWKGGLGLEPTMELYILHLI
;
A
#
# COMPACT_ATOMS: atom_id res chain seq x y z
N MET A 1 16.80 6.56 -20.52
CA MET A 1 15.87 5.66 -21.22
C MET A 1 15.34 6.37 -22.45
N LYS A 2 15.13 5.67 -23.57
CA LYS A 2 14.54 6.27 -24.78
C LYS A 2 13.01 6.40 -24.61
N PRO A 3 12.39 7.53 -25.00
CA PRO A 3 10.92 7.63 -25.06
C PRO A 3 10.33 6.56 -25.97
N TYR A 4 9.10 6.14 -25.68
CA TYR A 4 8.32 5.27 -26.57
C TYR A 4 7.89 6.03 -27.82
N TYR A 5 7.56 7.32 -27.66
CA TYR A 5 7.23 8.26 -28.73
C TYR A 5 7.79 9.64 -28.38
N GLU A 6 8.24 10.37 -29.39
CA GLU A 6 8.80 11.72 -29.25
C GLU A 6 8.61 12.53 -30.54
N ASP A 7 8.16 13.77 -30.38
CA ASP A 7 8.17 14.82 -31.40
C ASP A 7 8.64 16.16 -30.79
N ASN A 8 8.46 17.28 -31.50
CA ASN A 8 8.89 18.60 -31.04
C ASN A 8 8.18 19.10 -29.76
N HIS A 9 7.04 18.52 -29.38
CA HIS A 9 6.18 18.98 -28.29
C HIS A 9 5.84 17.89 -27.26
N ILE A 10 5.87 16.62 -27.66
CA ILE A 10 5.33 15.50 -26.90
C ILE A 10 6.39 14.44 -26.72
N ARG A 11 6.51 13.93 -25.49
CA ARG A 11 7.30 12.75 -25.15
C ARG A 11 6.42 11.78 -24.37
N ILE A 12 6.35 10.53 -24.81
CA ILE A 12 5.59 9.48 -24.13
C ILE A 12 6.58 8.43 -23.61
N PHE A 13 6.49 8.13 -22.32
CA PHE A 13 7.28 7.08 -21.69
C PHE A 13 6.36 5.93 -21.25
N ASN A 14 6.65 4.71 -21.68
CA ASN A 14 6.00 3.51 -21.16
C ASN A 14 6.83 2.96 -20.00
N LYS A 15 6.50 3.38 -18.78
CA LYS A 15 7.24 3.05 -17.55
C LYS A 15 6.40 3.25 -16.29
N ASP A 16 6.95 2.82 -15.17
CA ASP A 16 6.48 3.17 -13.84
C ASP A 16 6.68 4.66 -13.55
N CYS A 17 5.58 5.38 -13.27
CA CYS A 17 5.60 6.81 -12.99
C CYS A 17 6.16 7.17 -11.60
N ARG A 18 6.43 6.20 -10.73
CA ARG A 18 7.07 6.44 -9.42
C ARG A 18 8.58 6.70 -9.56
N SER A 19 9.14 6.43 -10.74
CA SER A 19 10.52 6.77 -11.08
C SER A 19 10.47 7.73 -12.26
N MET A 20 10.88 8.99 -12.10
CA MET A 20 10.83 10.02 -13.16
C MET A 20 12.13 10.81 -13.28
N SER A 21 13.28 10.16 -13.07
CA SER A 21 14.61 10.79 -13.07
C SER A 21 15.00 11.48 -14.39
N GLU A 22 14.25 11.27 -15.47
CA GLU A 22 14.42 11.95 -16.76
C GLU A 22 13.88 13.38 -16.79
N LEU A 23 13.05 13.77 -15.83
CA LEU A 23 12.55 15.12 -15.68
C LEU A 23 13.46 15.88 -14.72
N PRO A 24 14.00 17.05 -15.12
CA PRO A 24 14.73 17.90 -14.18
C PRO A 24 13.82 18.39 -13.06
N ASP A 25 14.42 18.64 -11.90
CA ASP A 25 13.71 19.30 -10.80
C ASP A 25 13.16 20.67 -11.27
N GLU A 26 12.00 21.05 -10.71
CA GLU A 26 11.34 22.34 -10.99
C GLU A 26 10.99 22.58 -12.48
N SER A 27 10.97 21.54 -13.33
CA SER A 27 10.72 21.71 -14.77
C SER A 27 9.24 21.64 -15.18
N VAL A 28 8.32 21.28 -14.27
CA VAL A 28 6.91 20.98 -14.57
C VAL A 28 5.98 22.04 -13.96
N GLN A 29 5.15 22.69 -14.78
CA GLN A 29 4.22 23.74 -14.32
C GLN A 29 2.83 23.20 -13.94
N CYS A 30 2.43 22.04 -14.47
CA CYS A 30 1.12 21.45 -14.23
C CYS A 30 1.20 19.93 -14.26
N VAL A 31 0.55 19.27 -13.30
CA VAL A 31 0.42 17.80 -13.23
C VAL A 31 -1.06 17.46 -13.33
N ILE A 32 -1.41 16.66 -14.34
CA ILE A 32 -2.77 16.16 -14.54
C ILE A 32 -2.71 14.64 -14.44
N THR A 33 -3.41 14.07 -13.45
CA THR A 33 -3.41 12.64 -13.21
C THR A 33 -4.78 12.14 -12.76
N SER A 34 -5.07 10.87 -13.05
CA SER A 34 -6.25 10.14 -12.59
C SER A 34 -5.76 8.79 -12.02
N PRO A 35 -5.21 8.77 -10.80
CA PRO A 35 -4.65 7.55 -10.22
C PRO A 35 -5.73 6.46 -10.11
N PRO A 36 -5.35 5.16 -10.01
CA PRO A 36 -6.29 4.07 -9.81
C PRO A 36 -7.25 4.33 -8.66
N TYR A 37 -8.56 4.31 -8.94
CA TYR A 37 -9.57 4.60 -7.92
C TYR A 37 -9.74 3.46 -6.93
N PHE A 38 -9.92 3.82 -5.65
CA PHE A 38 -10.14 2.89 -4.55
C PHE A 38 -11.35 1.96 -4.78
N GLY A 39 -11.12 0.65 -4.66
CA GLY A 39 -12.14 -0.40 -4.66
C GLY A 39 -12.84 -0.65 -6.00
N LEU A 40 -12.47 0.05 -7.08
CA LEU A 40 -13.23 0.00 -8.34
C LEU A 40 -12.66 -0.99 -9.37
N ARG A 41 -11.34 -1.01 -9.59
CA ARG A 41 -10.73 -1.78 -10.69
C ARG A 41 -9.41 -2.44 -10.31
N LYS A 42 -9.23 -3.69 -10.77
CA LYS A 42 -7.94 -4.37 -10.87
C LYS A 42 -7.62 -4.52 -12.35
N TYR A 43 -6.53 -3.91 -12.81
CA TYR A 43 -6.11 -4.04 -14.21
C TYR A 43 -5.17 -5.24 -14.37
N SER A 44 -5.04 -5.72 -15.61
CA SER A 44 -4.09 -6.78 -15.93
C SER A 44 -2.64 -6.28 -15.88
N GLY A 45 -1.69 -7.21 -15.77
CA GLY A 45 -0.26 -6.92 -15.72
C GLY A 45 0.32 -6.90 -14.30
N LYS A 46 1.55 -6.40 -14.19
CA LYS A 46 2.30 -6.37 -12.92
C LYS A 46 1.84 -5.20 -12.05
N GLN A 47 0.77 -5.42 -11.29
CA GLN A 47 0.21 -4.42 -10.38
C GLN A 47 0.56 -4.65 -8.91
N GLU A 48 1.07 -5.83 -8.55
CA GLU A 48 1.44 -6.09 -7.16
C GLU A 48 2.75 -5.38 -6.81
N LEU A 49 2.64 -4.44 -5.89
CA LEU A 49 3.71 -3.62 -5.37
C LEU A 49 3.81 -3.83 -3.85
N ILE A 50 4.98 -3.54 -3.29
CA ILE A 50 5.19 -3.53 -1.84
C ILE A 50 5.14 -2.08 -1.40
N TRP A 51 4.33 -1.81 -0.38
CA TRP A 51 4.06 -0.49 0.15
C TRP A 51 4.43 -0.43 1.63
N GLY A 52 5.27 0.55 1.98
CA GLY A 52 5.78 0.74 3.33
C GLY A 52 6.67 -0.41 3.84
N GLY A 53 6.90 -0.42 5.14
CA GLY A 53 7.78 -1.38 5.83
C GLY A 53 9.27 -1.18 5.55
N ASP A 54 10.07 -2.18 5.94
CA ASP A 54 11.51 -2.16 5.79
C ASP A 54 11.92 -2.71 4.42
N LYS A 55 12.73 -1.93 3.68
CA LYS A 55 13.27 -2.28 2.36
C LYS A 55 14.22 -3.49 2.38
N ASP A 56 14.82 -3.78 3.52
CA ASP A 56 15.79 -4.88 3.69
C ASP A 56 15.13 -6.13 4.30
N CYS A 57 13.80 -6.14 4.48
CA CYS A 57 13.05 -7.27 4.99
C CYS A 57 12.84 -8.35 3.92
N GLU A 58 13.07 -9.62 4.26
CA GLU A 58 12.81 -10.77 3.37
C GLU A 58 11.31 -11.06 3.14
N HIS A 59 10.45 -10.29 3.80
CA HIS A 59 8.99 -10.32 3.75
C HIS A 59 8.31 -11.70 3.82
N GLU A 60 7.63 -11.95 4.93
CA GLU A 60 6.69 -13.07 5.07
C GLU A 60 5.24 -12.57 4.96
N TRP A 61 4.51 -13.04 3.94
CA TRP A 61 3.14 -12.61 3.64
C TRP A 61 2.16 -13.69 4.05
N ASP A 62 1.33 -13.50 5.09
CA ASP A 62 0.24 -14.46 5.42
C ASP A 62 -0.74 -13.95 6.49
N ILE A 63 -0.82 -12.63 6.74
CA ILE A 63 -1.66 -12.12 7.84
C ILE A 63 -3.04 -11.72 7.33
N PRO A 64 -4.12 -12.42 7.74
CA PRO A 64 -5.47 -12.03 7.34
C PRO A 64 -5.82 -10.62 7.86
N THR A 65 -6.50 -9.80 7.05
CA THR A 65 -6.86 -8.42 7.40
C THR A 65 -7.68 -8.34 8.68
N SER A 66 -8.41 -9.41 9.04
CA SER A 66 -9.16 -9.51 10.30
C SER A 66 -8.27 -9.46 11.56
N ALA A 67 -6.99 -9.83 11.45
CA ALA A 67 -6.02 -9.70 12.54
C ALA A 67 -5.54 -8.25 12.75
N ILE A 68 -5.68 -7.40 11.73
CA ILE A 68 -5.23 -6.00 11.73
C ILE A 68 -6.38 -5.05 12.07
N LEU A 69 -7.56 -5.25 11.47
CA LEU A 69 -8.76 -4.43 11.72
C LEU A 69 -9.42 -4.67 13.10
N GLY A 70 -8.99 -5.71 13.84
CA GLY A 70 -9.41 -5.93 15.23
C GLY A 70 -8.79 -4.93 16.20
N PHE A 71 -7.77 -4.19 15.78
CA PHE A 71 -7.25 -3.03 16.48
C PHE A 71 -7.88 -1.78 15.89
N ASN A 72 -8.63 -1.05 16.72
CA ASN A 72 -9.18 0.26 16.40
C ASN A 72 -8.04 1.30 16.35
N THR A 73 -7.11 1.17 15.39
CA THR A 73 -5.80 1.86 15.38
C THR A 73 -5.85 3.35 15.05
N LEU A 74 -7.03 3.98 15.03
CA LEU A 74 -7.14 5.45 15.00
C LEU A 74 -7.21 6.09 16.40
N PHE A 75 -7.23 5.30 17.47
CA PHE A 75 -7.07 5.81 18.84
C PHE A 75 -5.86 5.14 19.50
N ARG A 76 -4.79 5.89 19.74
CA ARG A 76 -3.68 5.41 20.57
C ARG A 76 -3.10 6.52 21.46
N PRO A 77 -2.69 6.21 22.71
CA PRO A 77 -2.17 7.18 23.67
C PRO A 77 -0.78 7.69 23.26
N GLU A 78 -0.42 8.89 23.68
CA GLU A 78 0.86 9.52 23.40
C GLU A 78 2.05 8.67 23.89
N GLY A 79 3.06 8.45 23.02
CA GLY A 79 4.38 7.95 23.43
C GLY A 79 4.94 6.71 22.73
N GLU A 80 4.22 6.07 21.80
CA GLU A 80 4.72 4.88 21.09
C GLU A 80 5.03 5.14 19.61
N ILE A 81 6.20 4.67 19.16
CA ILE A 81 6.63 4.72 17.76
C ILE A 81 5.98 3.55 17.03
N SER A 82 4.86 3.78 16.34
CA SER A 82 4.19 2.76 15.54
C SER A 82 4.52 2.89 14.05
N THR A 83 4.47 1.76 13.34
CA THR A 83 4.39 1.76 11.87
C THR A 83 3.07 2.43 11.43
N PRO A 84 2.92 2.83 10.15
CA PRO A 84 1.73 3.53 9.66
C PRO A 84 0.38 2.80 9.88
N LEU A 85 0.40 1.54 10.29
CA LEU A 85 -0.76 0.71 10.58
C LEU A 85 -1.08 0.57 12.09
N GLY A 86 -0.37 1.29 12.97
CA GLY A 86 -0.51 1.13 14.42
C GLY A 86 0.04 -0.20 14.95
N LEU A 87 0.84 -0.91 14.14
CA LEU A 87 1.47 -2.16 14.55
C LEU A 87 2.72 -1.85 15.41
N PRO A 88 2.96 -2.63 16.50
CA PRO A 88 4.18 -2.51 17.28
C PRO A 88 5.42 -2.73 16.40
N SER A 89 6.42 -1.86 16.52
CA SER A 89 7.72 -1.98 15.81
C SER A 89 8.53 -3.20 16.28
N ASP A 90 8.20 -3.76 17.43
CA ASP A 90 8.99 -4.81 18.07
C ASP A 90 8.44 -6.18 17.72
N LYS A 91 9.17 -6.87 16.83
CA LYS A 91 9.22 -8.31 16.47
C LYS A 91 8.34 -9.28 17.31
N GLY A 92 7.04 -9.04 17.36
CA GLY A 92 6.12 -9.66 18.32
C GLY A 92 5.11 -10.53 17.61
N LYS A 93 5.26 -11.85 17.79
CA LYS A 93 4.41 -12.93 17.28
C LYS A 93 2.92 -12.56 17.30
N TYR A 94 2.25 -12.68 16.15
CA TYR A 94 0.81 -12.55 16.00
C TYR A 94 0.10 -13.50 16.97
N ALA A 95 -0.60 -12.94 17.96
CA ALA A 95 -1.37 -13.72 18.91
C ALA A 95 -2.63 -14.25 18.23
N GLU A 96 -2.74 -15.58 18.17
CA GLU A 96 -3.98 -16.29 17.88
C GLU A 96 -5.04 -15.92 18.93
N THR A 97 -5.90 -14.94 18.66
CA THR A 97 -7.11 -14.77 19.46
C THR A 97 -8.22 -14.16 18.62
N ILE A 98 -9.00 -15.01 17.94
CA ILE A 98 -10.37 -14.65 17.56
C ILE A 98 -11.31 -15.60 18.32
N LYS A 99 -11.83 -15.13 19.45
CA LYS A 99 -13.06 -15.64 20.06
C LYS A 99 -14.04 -14.48 20.22
N GLY A 100 -15.13 -14.52 19.47
CA GLY A 100 -16.32 -13.73 19.79
C GLY A 100 -17.14 -13.30 18.58
N GLY A 101 -18.38 -13.78 18.52
CA GLY A 101 -19.49 -13.10 17.83
C GLY A 101 -20.02 -13.81 16.58
N ALA A 102 -21.17 -14.46 16.73
CA ALA A 102 -21.92 -15.07 15.65
C ALA A 102 -22.46 -14.03 14.65
N ASP A 103 -22.53 -14.46 13.39
CA ASP A 103 -23.40 -13.96 12.33
C ASP A 103 -23.10 -12.57 11.73
N ARG A 104 -22.13 -12.56 10.82
CA ARG A 104 -22.08 -11.77 9.58
C ARG A 104 -21.09 -12.50 8.68
N GLN A 105 -21.47 -12.84 7.45
CA GLN A 105 -20.62 -13.50 6.47
C GLN A 105 -19.21 -12.91 6.50
N GLN A 106 -18.28 -13.58 7.18
CA GLN A 106 -16.88 -13.17 7.28
C GLN A 106 -16.29 -13.41 5.90
N LYS A 107 -16.41 -12.43 4.99
CA LYS A 107 -15.53 -12.36 3.84
C LYS A 107 -14.12 -12.26 4.42
N LYS A 108 -13.41 -13.38 4.38
CA LYS A 108 -11.98 -13.51 4.67
C LYS A 108 -11.27 -12.51 3.74
N VAL A 109 -11.08 -11.28 4.20
CA VAL A 109 -10.26 -10.32 3.47
C VAL A 109 -8.83 -10.79 3.70
N VAL A 110 -8.24 -11.34 2.64
CA VAL A 110 -6.85 -11.78 2.61
C VAL A 110 -6.00 -10.52 2.79
N GLY A 111 -5.35 -10.39 3.95
CA GLY A 111 -4.47 -9.27 4.22
C GLY A 111 -3.12 -9.63 3.60
N ASN A 112 -2.71 -8.88 2.59
CA ASN A 112 -1.38 -9.05 2.01
C ASN A 112 -0.35 -8.27 2.84
N PHE A 113 -0.38 -8.40 4.16
CA PHE A 113 0.54 -7.70 5.04
C PHE A 113 1.71 -8.60 5.45
N CYS A 114 2.87 -7.98 5.58
CA CYS A 114 4.08 -8.64 6.02
C CYS A 114 4.10 -8.77 7.55
N SER A 115 4.41 -9.97 8.05
CA SER A 115 4.50 -10.26 9.48
C SER A 115 5.73 -9.71 10.18
N LEU A 116 6.75 -9.37 9.41
CA LEU A 116 8.02 -8.94 9.96
C LEU A 116 8.11 -7.41 10.06
N CYS A 117 7.58 -6.70 9.07
CA CYS A 117 7.72 -5.24 8.97
C CYS A 117 6.42 -4.47 8.75
N GLY A 118 5.28 -5.16 8.62
CA GLY A 118 3.98 -4.52 8.40
C GLY A 118 3.77 -3.92 7.00
N ALA A 119 4.70 -4.13 6.05
CA ALA A 119 4.50 -3.74 4.65
C ALA A 119 3.21 -4.35 4.09
N TRP A 120 2.58 -3.69 3.13
CA TRP A 120 1.43 -4.23 2.41
C TRP A 120 1.80 -4.55 0.96
N LYS A 121 1.31 -5.67 0.44
CA LYS A 121 1.54 -6.12 -0.94
C LYS A 121 0.25 -6.07 -1.76
N GLY A 122 0.19 -5.22 -2.77
CA GLY A 122 -0.98 -5.14 -3.64
C GLY A 122 -0.89 -4.02 -4.66
N GLY A 123 -1.95 -3.87 -5.46
CA GLY A 123 -2.07 -2.77 -6.41
C GLY A 123 -2.71 -1.55 -5.77
N LEU A 124 -2.24 -0.36 -6.15
CA LEU A 124 -2.85 0.90 -5.73
C LEU A 124 -4.35 0.90 -6.06
N GLY A 125 -5.19 1.25 -5.09
CA GLY A 125 -6.64 1.21 -5.18
C GLY A 125 -7.26 -0.12 -4.73
N LEU A 126 -6.46 -1.13 -4.38
CA LEU A 126 -6.92 -2.43 -3.85
C LEU A 126 -6.62 -2.61 -2.35
N GLU A 127 -6.30 -1.52 -1.67
CA GLU A 127 -6.06 -1.51 -0.23
C GLU A 127 -7.33 -1.95 0.54
N PRO A 128 -7.17 -2.57 1.71
CA PRO A 128 -8.29 -2.95 2.57
C PRO A 128 -9.08 -1.76 3.14
N THR A 129 -8.47 -0.58 3.26
CA THR A 129 -9.12 0.63 3.80
C THR A 129 -8.77 1.87 2.97
N MET A 130 -9.64 2.88 3.03
CA MET A 130 -9.45 4.14 2.31
C MET A 130 -8.23 4.91 2.83
N GLU A 131 -7.96 4.85 4.13
CA GLU A 131 -6.85 5.53 4.77
C GLU A 131 -5.51 5.00 4.25
N LEU A 132 -5.39 3.68 4.09
CA LEU A 132 -4.18 3.07 3.55
C LEU A 132 -3.99 3.41 2.07
N TYR A 133 -5.09 3.47 1.29
CA TYR A 133 -5.05 3.94 -0.08
C TYR A 133 -4.56 5.40 -0.19
N ILE A 134 -5.07 6.29 0.67
CA ILE A 134 -4.62 7.69 0.70
C ILE A 134 -3.13 7.77 1.06
N LEU A 135 -2.68 6.98 2.04
CA LEU A 135 -1.27 6.92 2.43
C LEU A 135 -0.37 6.47 1.27
N HIS A 136 -0.79 5.49 0.47
CA HIS A 136 -0.02 5.00 -0.67
C HIS A 136 -0.03 5.95 -1.87
N LEU A 137 -0.96 6.91 -1.90
CA LEU A 137 -1.08 7.85 -3.00
C LEU A 137 -0.11 9.04 -2.89
N ILE A 138 0.37 9.33 -1.68
CA ILE A 138 1.24 10.48 -1.33
C ILE A 138 2.65 10.03 -0.95
#